data_AF-A0A141R9U7-F1
#
_entry.id   AF-A0A141R9U7-F1
#
_cell.length_a   1.000
_cell.length_b   1.000
_cell.length_c   1.000
_cell.angle_alpha   90.00
_cell.angle_beta   90.00
_cell.angle_gamma   90.00
#
_symmetry.space_group_name_H-M   'P 1'
#
loop_
_entity.id
_entity.type
_entity.pdbx_description
1 polymer ?
#
loop_
_entity_poly.entity_id
_entity_poly.type
_entity_poly.pdbx_seq_one_letter_code
_entity_poly.pdbx_strand_id
1 'polypeptide(L)' 'MKNKMLVAGALLAASYSISSQAETGAPTYVSDWWHQSVNVVGSNHTRFGPHLNNDVYLEYEAFAHKDWFDFYGYVDIPN' A
#
# COMPACT_ATOMS: atom_id res chain seq x y z
N MET A 1 -27.77 20.34 11.78
CA MET A 1 -26.62 20.19 12.70
C MET A 1 -26.35 18.74 13.10
N LYS A 2 -27.38 17.92 13.38
CA LYS A 2 -27.25 16.48 13.69
C LYS A 2 -26.36 15.68 12.73
N ASN A 3 -26.54 15.86 11.42
CA ASN A 3 -25.82 15.05 10.43
C ASN A 3 -24.32 15.38 10.39
N LYS A 4 -23.93 16.62 10.72
CA LYS A 4 -22.52 17.03 10.78
C LYS A 4 -21.80 16.38 11.97
N MET A 5 -22.48 16.23 13.10
CA MET A 5 -21.94 15.55 14.29
C MET A 5 -21.79 14.04 14.05
N LEU A 6 -22.72 13.44 13.30
CA LEU A 6 -22.63 12.02 12.91
C LEU A 6 -21.42 11.77 12.00
N VAL A 7 -21.21 12.62 10.99
CA VAL A 7 -20.07 12.52 10.06
C VAL A 7 -18.75 12.75 10.78
N ALA A 8 -18.68 13.73 11.68
CA ALA A 8 -17.47 13.96 12.49
C ALA A 8 -17.15 12.76 13.40
N GLY A 9 -18.16 12.14 14.02
CA GLY A 9 -17.99 10.94 14.84
C GLY A 9 -17.51 9.73 14.04
N ALA A 10 -18.05 9.53 12.83
CA ALA A 10 -17.62 8.47 11.93
C ALA A 10 -16.18 8.65 11.44
N LEU A 11 -15.78 9.89 11.11
CA LEU A 11 -14.41 10.21 10.72
C LEU A 11 -13.43 10.03 11.89
N LEU A 12 -13.82 10.40 13.11
CA LEU A 12 -13.00 10.19 14.30
C LEU A 12 -12.82 8.69 14.59
N ALA A 13 -13.89 7.89 14.47
CA ALA A 13 -13.84 6.44 14.63
C ALA A 13 -12.95 5.77 13.56
N ALA A 14 -13.00 6.25 12.32
CA ALA A 14 -12.16 5.75 11.23
C ALA A 14 -10.69 6.23 11.34
N SER A 15 -10.42 7.29 12.11
CA SER A 15 -9.07 7.83 12.34
C SER A 15 -8.30 7.10 13.44
N TYR A 16 -8.92 6.17 14.17
CA TYR A 16 -8.19 5.24 15.01
C TYR A 16 -7.40 4.31 14.11
N SER A 17 -6.11 4.63 13.95
CA SER A 17 -5.12 3.76 13.31
C SER A 17 -5.24 2.37 13.92
N ILE A 18 -5.69 1.41 13.10
CA ILE A 18 -5.76 0.01 13.49
C ILE A 18 -4.31 -0.43 13.76
N SER A 19 -3.90 -0.45 15.01
CA SER A 19 -2.63 -1.08 15.39
C SER A 19 -2.80 -2.57 15.12
N SER A 20 -1.98 -3.11 14.22
CA SER A 20 -1.94 -4.55 13.95
C SER A 20 -1.58 -5.28 15.25
N GLN A 21 -2.56 -5.97 15.84
CA GLN A 21 -2.29 -6.84 16.98
C GLN A 21 -1.68 -8.14 16.46
N ALA A 22 -0.51 -8.50 16.97
CA ALA A 22 0.09 -9.80 16.70
C ALA A 22 -0.79 -10.90 17.32
N GLU A 23 -1.01 -11.97 16.56
CA GLU A 23 -1.84 -13.10 16.97
C GLU A 23 -1.18 -13.86 18.14
N THR A 24 -1.92 -14.08 19.24
CA THR A 24 -1.39 -14.62 20.50
C THR A 24 -1.12 -16.13 20.52
N GLY A 25 -1.22 -16.83 19.38
CA GLY A 25 -1.10 -18.30 19.30
C GLY A 25 0.22 -18.85 18.75
N ALA A 26 0.96 -18.03 17.98
CA ALA A 26 2.28 -18.35 17.44
C ALA A 26 3.00 -17.02 17.15
N PRO A 27 4.33 -16.91 17.39
CA PRO A 27 5.07 -15.71 17.02
C PRO A 27 5.08 -15.59 15.48
N THR A 28 4.07 -14.91 14.94
CA THR A 28 3.99 -14.54 13.54
C THR A 28 4.65 -13.19 13.39
N TYR A 29 5.76 -13.13 12.66
CA TYR A 29 6.37 -11.86 12.30
C TYR A 29 5.54 -11.22 11.20
N VAL A 30 5.49 -9.89 11.16
CA VAL A 30 4.82 -9.17 10.05
C VAL A 30 5.46 -9.55 8.71
N SER A 31 6.76 -9.82 8.69
CA SER A 31 7.51 -10.30 7.52
C SER A 31 7.07 -11.66 6.99
N ASP A 32 6.30 -12.44 7.75
CA ASP A 32 5.81 -13.74 7.29
C ASP A 32 4.70 -13.59 6.24
N TRP A 33 4.05 -12.43 6.19
CA TRP A 33 2.90 -12.18 5.33
C TRP A 33 2.89 -10.81 4.67
N TRP A 34 3.81 -9.91 5.01
CA TRP A 34 3.99 -8.58 4.39
C TRP A 34 5.44 -8.42 3.92
N HIS A 35 5.63 -8.30 2.61
CA HIS A 35 6.92 -8.23 1.94
C HIS A 35 7.08 -6.88 1.25
N GLN A 36 8.29 -6.32 1.30
CA GLN A 36 8.62 -5.01 0.75
C GLN A 36 9.88 -5.13 -0.13
N SER A 37 9.88 -4.46 -1.27
CA SER A 37 11.03 -4.37 -2.20
C SER A 37 11.28 -2.92 -2.61
N VAL A 38 12.56 -2.61 -2.88
CA VAL A 38 12.97 -1.35 -3.50
C VAL A 38 13.73 -1.71 -4.78
N ASN A 39 13.23 -1.22 -5.90
CA ASN A 39 13.70 -1.59 -7.23
C ASN A 39 14.19 -0.36 -8.00
N VAL A 40 15.07 -0.61 -8.98
CA VAL A 40 15.42 0.35 -10.03
C VAL A 40 14.83 -0.17 -11.33
N VAL A 41 13.92 0.59 -11.94
CA VAL A 41 13.19 0.16 -13.12
C VAL A 41 13.64 0.98 -14.33
N GLY A 42 14.00 0.27 -15.41
CA GLY A 42 14.23 0.87 -16.72
C GLY A 42 13.08 0.52 -17.66
N SER A 43 12.25 1.49 -17.98
CA SER A 43 11.13 1.32 -18.92
C SER A 43 11.55 1.70 -20.34
N ASN A 44 11.05 0.96 -21.32
CA ASN A 44 11.38 1.18 -22.73
C ASN A 44 10.11 1.07 -23.59
N HIS A 45 9.85 2.09 -24.41
CA HIS A 45 8.69 2.19 -25.29
C HIS A 45 7.32 2.04 -24.58
N THR A 46 7.15 2.65 -23.40
CA THR A 46 5.89 2.71 -22.65
C THR A 46 4.82 3.50 -23.42
N ARG A 47 3.53 3.11 -23.28
CA ARG A 47 2.44 3.56 -24.18
C ARG A 47 1.19 4.09 -23.48
N PHE A 48 1.29 4.48 -22.21
CA PHE A 48 0.14 5.00 -21.46
C PHE A 48 -0.26 6.43 -21.88
N GLY A 49 0.70 7.21 -22.40
CA GLY A 49 0.47 8.57 -22.91
C GLY A 49 0.32 8.63 -24.43
N PRO A 50 0.11 9.84 -24.99
CA PRO A 50 -0.02 10.05 -26.44
C PRO A 50 1.28 9.82 -27.23
N HIS A 51 2.42 9.80 -26.54
CA HIS A 51 3.74 9.57 -27.12
C HIS A 51 4.42 8.40 -26.40
N LEU A 52 5.34 7.73 -27.11
CA LEU A 52 6.18 6.69 -26.52
C LEU A 52 7.10 7.30 -25.46
N ASN A 53 7.24 6.62 -24.32
CA ASN A 53 8.15 7.05 -23.26
C ASN A 53 9.25 6.02 -22.96
N ASN A 54 10.37 6.51 -22.44
CA ASN A 54 11.49 5.70 -21.95
C ASN A 54 12.04 6.38 -20.68
N ASP A 55 11.86 5.76 -19.53
CA ASP A 55 12.19 6.34 -18.23
C ASP A 55 13.04 5.39 -17.39
N VAL A 56 13.84 5.95 -16.48
CA VAL A 56 14.48 5.22 -15.38
C VAL A 56 14.01 5.83 -14.07
N TYR A 57 13.44 5.02 -13.18
CA TYR A 57 12.85 5.47 -11.92
C TYR A 57 13.08 4.46 -10.78
N LEU A 58 12.85 4.91 -9.55
CA LEU A 58 12.82 4.05 -8.37
C LEU A 58 11.40 3.58 -8.13
N GLU A 59 11.25 2.33 -7.72
CA GLU A 59 9.96 1.73 -7.37
C GLU A 59 10.04 1.13 -5.97
N TYR A 60 9.01 1.37 -5.18
CA TYR A 60 8.79 0.66 -3.93
C TYR A 60 7.55 -0.23 -4.10
N GLU A 61 7.70 -1.53 -3.86
CA GLU A 61 6.56 -2.47 -3.88
C GLU A 61 6.28 -3.05 -2.50
N ALA A 62 5.02 -3.41 -2.29
CA ALA A 62 4.56 -4.17 -1.15
C ALA A 62 3.58 -5.26 -1.57
N PHE A 63 3.84 -6.48 -1.09
CA PHE A 63 2.98 -7.64 -1.28
C PHE A 63 2.56 -8.19 0.08
N ALA A 64 1.27 -8.50 0.25
CA ALA A 64 0.76 -9.12 1.45
C ALA A 64 -0.24 -10.23 1.16
N HIS A 65 -0.14 -11.31 1.94
CA HIS A 65 -1.08 -12.43 1.90
C HIS A 65 -1.42 -12.85 3.32
N LYS A 66 -2.61 -12.48 3.78
CA LYS A 66 -3.19 -12.91 5.06
C LYS A 66 -4.44 -13.73 4.75
N ASP A 67 -4.84 -14.63 5.65
CA ASP A 67 -5.94 -15.60 5.43
C ASP A 67 -7.24 -15.02 4.85
N TRP A 68 -7.54 -13.74 5.12
CA TRP A 68 -8.74 -13.04 4.68
C TRP A 68 -8.48 -11.84 3.75
N PHE A 69 -7.21 -11.56 3.42
CA PHE A 69 -6.81 -10.33 2.73
C PHE A 69 -5.52 -10.51 1.92
N ASP A 70 -5.61 -10.14 0.65
CA ASP A 70 -4.47 -10.04 -0.25
C ASP A 70 -4.24 -8.59 -0.68
N PHE A 71 -2.97 -8.22 -0.77
CA PHE A 71 -2.56 -6.91 -1.24
C PHE A 71 -1.36 -7.02 -2.16
N TYR A 72 -1.41 -6.27 -3.24
CA TYR A 72 -0.24 -5.95 -4.04
C TYR A 72 -0.36 -4.48 -4.45
N GLY A 73 0.73 -3.74 -4.28
CA GLY A 73 0.81 -2.35 -4.70
C GLY A 73 2.25 -1.90 -4.84
N TYR A 74 2.44 -0.92 -5.70
CA TYR A 74 3.73 -0.30 -5.95
C TYR A 74 3.56 1.21 -6.13
N VAL A 75 4.64 1.95 -5.90
CA VAL A 75 4.72 3.39 -6.14
C VAL A 75 6.03 3.71 -6.86
N ASP A 76 5.89 4.35 -8.00
CA ASP A 76 7.01 4.84 -8.82
C ASP A 76 7.38 6.27 -8.41
N ILE A 77 8.67 6.52 -8.24
CA ILE A 77 9.22 7.82 -7.88
C ILE A 77 10.22 8.24 -8.96
N PRO A 78 10.02 9.41 -9.61
CA PRO A 78 10.96 9.92 -10.60
C PRO A 78 12.34 10.18 -9.98
N ASN A 79 13.39 10.08 -10.81
CA ASN A 79 14.74 10.44 -10.41
C ASN A 79 14.95 11.96 -10.32
#